data_AF-A0A1G7D1W4-F1
#
_entry.id   AF-A0A1G7D1W4-F1
#
_cell.length_a   1.000
_cell.length_b   1.000
_cell.length_c   1.000
_cell.angle_alpha   90.00
_cell.angle_beta   90.00
_cell.angle_gamma   90.00
#
_symmetry.space_group_name_H-M   'P 1'
#
loop_
_entity.id
_entity.type
_entity.pdbx_description
1 polymer ?
#
loop_
_entity_poly.entity_id
_entity_poly.type
_entity_poly.pdbx_seq_one_letter_code
_entity_poly.pdbx_strand_id
1 'polypeptide(L)'
;MTLNQEQLFEIKAFIEKKGFTYIDVQMEILDHIASLVEEKLNANPNLSFADAAAETYKSFGITGLHNTSNEIISSINKRYSRYFWKNFTSLFGFRYILISCFLVFAAYKMLAFIGKDDFYKFNIICMLVTTVGGLFAGFLIKDYKKYLSFKSGISFLSFLMSGLFFTNLLINKVPASITVFSLNAWQVAAAGSAVLFAVYFISAFKTAKTGLNESKSIIEKYKILYA
;
A
#
# COMPACT_ATOMS: atom_id res chain seq x y z
N MET A 1 14.75 5.96 -31.54
CA MET A 1 15.67 4.81 -31.38
C MET A 1 15.37 4.17 -30.06
N THR A 2 15.23 2.85 -30.03
CA THR A 2 15.05 2.06 -28.79
C THR A 2 16.37 1.39 -28.44
N LEU A 3 16.76 1.40 -27.16
CA LEU A 3 17.99 0.75 -26.71
C LEU A 3 17.93 -0.77 -26.86
N ASN A 4 19.07 -1.39 -27.17
CA ASN A 4 19.19 -2.84 -27.19
C ASN A 4 19.41 -3.41 -25.77
N GLN A 5 19.35 -4.74 -25.62
CA GLN A 5 19.48 -5.39 -24.31
C GLN A 5 20.85 -5.17 -23.66
N GLU A 6 21.93 -5.14 -24.44
CA GLU A 6 23.30 -4.94 -23.93
C GLU A 6 23.46 -3.53 -23.31
N GLN A 7 22.92 -2.51 -23.99
CA GLN A 7 22.89 -1.12 -23.52
C GLN A 7 22.07 -0.97 -22.23
N LEU A 8 20.90 -1.63 -22.16
CA LEU A 8 20.09 -1.65 -20.95
C LEU A 8 20.80 -2.37 -19.80
N PHE A 9 21.57 -3.42 -20.08
CA PHE A 9 22.36 -4.13 -19.09
C PHE A 9 23.48 -3.25 -18.52
N GLU A 10 24.12 -2.43 -19.36
CA GLU A 10 25.14 -1.47 -18.91
C GLU A 10 24.56 -0.43 -17.94
N ILE A 11 23.42 0.18 -18.30
CA ILE A 11 22.73 1.16 -17.44
C ILE A 11 22.30 0.51 -16.13
N LYS A 12 21.78 -0.71 -16.19
CA LYS A 12 21.37 -1.48 -15.01
C LYS A 12 22.56 -1.74 -14.07
N ALA A 13 23.69 -2.20 -14.59
CA ALA A 13 24.89 -2.45 -13.79
C ALA A 13 25.39 -1.17 -13.09
N PHE A 14 25.23 0.00 -13.73
CA PHE A 14 25.50 1.29 -13.11
C PHE A 14 24.54 1.61 -11.96
N ILE A 15 23.24 1.38 -12.12
CA ILE A 15 22.22 1.61 -11.08
C ILE A 15 22.41 0.67 -9.89
N GLU A 16 22.71 -0.61 -10.14
CA GLU A 16 22.96 -1.60 -9.08
C GLU A 16 24.16 -1.21 -8.20
N LYS A 17 25.23 -0.67 -8.79
CA LYS A 17 26.40 -0.16 -8.06
C LYS A 17 26.07 1.02 -7.13
N LYS A 18 24.97 1.74 -7.35
CA LYS A 18 24.53 2.85 -6.48
C LYS A 18 23.78 2.38 -5.23
N GLY A 19 23.41 1.09 -5.14
CA GLY A 19 22.92 0.49 -3.89
C GLY A 19 21.48 0.84 -3.51
N PHE A 20 20.61 1.13 -4.48
CA PHE A 20 19.19 1.37 -4.19
C PHE A 20 18.51 0.12 -3.59
N THR A 21 17.66 0.33 -2.57
CA THR A 21 17.13 -0.77 -1.76
C THR A 21 16.09 -1.64 -2.46
N TYR A 22 15.25 -1.07 -3.34
CA TYR A 22 14.09 -1.76 -3.90
C TYR A 22 14.23 -2.02 -5.40
N ILE A 23 13.86 -3.22 -5.84
CA ILE A 23 14.05 -3.70 -7.20
C ILE A 23 13.13 -2.96 -8.20
N ASP A 24 11.88 -2.69 -7.83
CA ASP A 24 10.94 -1.91 -8.64
C ASP A 24 11.38 -0.44 -8.80
N VAL A 25 11.97 0.14 -7.76
CA VAL A 25 12.59 1.48 -7.85
C VAL A 25 13.79 1.47 -8.80
N GLN A 26 14.66 0.45 -8.74
CA GLN A 26 15.78 0.32 -9.68
C GLN A 26 15.31 0.21 -11.14
N MET A 27 14.25 -0.56 -11.38
CA MET A 27 13.65 -0.68 -12.72
C MET A 27 13.04 0.62 -13.23
N GLU A 28 12.38 1.39 -12.37
CA GLU A 28 11.80 2.68 -12.77
C GLU A 28 12.90 3.73 -13.02
N ILE A 29 14.00 3.70 -12.26
CA ILE A 29 15.20 4.51 -12.56
C ILE A 29 15.81 4.10 -13.91
N LEU A 30 15.89 2.79 -14.18
CA LEU A 30 16.43 2.28 -15.45
C LEU A 30 15.59 2.74 -16.64
N ASP A 31 14.27 2.64 -16.55
CA ASP A 31 13.33 3.11 -17.58
C ASP A 31 13.48 4.62 -17.81
N HIS A 32 13.62 5.40 -16.74
CA HIS A 32 13.85 6.84 -16.82
C HIS A 32 15.19 7.17 -17.48
N ILE A 33 16.29 6.50 -17.11
CA ILE A 33 17.60 6.75 -17.71
C ILE A 33 17.60 6.31 -19.18
N ALA A 34 17.05 5.14 -19.49
CA ALA A 34 16.92 4.64 -20.86
C ALA A 34 16.18 5.66 -21.74
N SER A 35 15.04 6.17 -21.27
CA SER A 35 14.25 7.19 -21.98
C SER A 35 15.05 8.47 -22.27
N LEU A 36 15.83 8.96 -21.30
CA LEU A 36 16.68 10.14 -21.49
C LEU A 36 17.81 9.89 -22.51
N VAL A 37 18.42 8.71 -22.49
CA VAL A 37 19.46 8.33 -23.47
C VAL A 37 18.85 8.24 -24.87
N GLU A 38 17.68 7.61 -25.00
CA GLU A 38 16.95 7.53 -26.27
C GLU A 38 16.59 8.92 -26.80
N GLU A 39 16.13 9.83 -25.94
CA GLU A 39 15.84 11.22 -26.32
C GLU A 39 17.08 11.92 -26.89
N LYS A 40 18.25 11.76 -26.24
CA LYS A 40 19.52 12.34 -26.74
C LYS A 40 19.96 11.73 -28.08
N LEU A 41 19.86 10.41 -28.23
CA LEU A 41 20.19 9.73 -29.49
C LEU A 41 19.22 10.14 -30.62
N ASN A 42 17.94 10.38 -30.30
CA ASN A 42 16.97 10.89 -31.26
C ASN A 42 17.25 12.34 -31.66
N ALA A 43 17.66 13.18 -30.70
CA ALA A 43 18.01 14.57 -30.95
C ALA A 43 19.33 14.71 -31.73
N ASN A 44 20.28 13.79 -31.55
CA ASN A 44 21.55 13.78 -32.25
C ASN A 44 21.91 12.36 -32.74
N PRO A 45 21.53 11.97 -33.97
CA PRO A 45 21.78 10.64 -34.51
C PRO A 45 23.25 10.24 -34.67
N ASN A 46 24.18 11.23 -34.65
CA ASN A 46 25.63 10.97 -34.74
C ASN A 46 26.26 10.74 -33.36
N LEU A 47 25.52 10.90 -32.28
CA LEU A 47 26.00 10.70 -30.92
C LEU A 47 26.11 9.20 -30.62
N SER A 48 27.24 8.76 -30.07
CA SER A 48 27.39 7.38 -29.64
C SER A 48 26.56 7.11 -28.38
N PHE A 49 26.14 5.85 -28.18
CA PHE A 49 25.47 5.45 -26.94
C PHE A 49 26.29 5.76 -25.69
N ALA A 50 27.60 5.51 -25.73
CA ALA A 50 28.49 5.75 -24.60
C ALA A 50 28.52 7.24 -24.22
N ASP A 51 28.56 8.12 -25.21
CA ASP A 51 28.53 9.57 -24.99
C ASP A 51 27.17 10.03 -24.45
N ALA A 52 26.07 9.53 -25.04
CA ALA A 52 24.71 9.84 -24.58
C ALA A 52 24.46 9.38 -23.14
N ALA A 53 24.92 8.19 -22.77
CA ALA A 53 24.85 7.65 -21.43
C ALA A 53 25.71 8.46 -20.45
N ALA A 54 26.97 8.76 -20.80
CA ALA A 54 27.87 9.56 -19.96
C ALA A 54 27.31 10.95 -19.69
N GLU A 55 26.75 11.61 -20.71
CA GLU A 55 26.15 12.93 -20.57
C GLU A 55 24.89 12.88 -19.69
N THR A 56 24.08 11.82 -19.81
CA THR A 56 22.90 11.59 -18.97
C THR A 56 23.29 11.34 -17.52
N TYR A 57 24.31 10.51 -17.25
CA TYR A 57 24.81 10.32 -15.89
C TYR A 57 25.34 11.61 -15.28
N LYS A 58 26.04 12.43 -16.08
CA LYS A 58 26.55 13.72 -15.65
C LYS A 58 25.43 14.70 -15.32
N SER A 59 24.31 14.70 -16.06
CA SER A 59 23.18 15.59 -15.79
C SER A 59 22.49 15.31 -14.45
N PHE A 60 22.57 14.08 -13.92
CA PHE A 60 22.08 13.79 -12.57
C PHE A 60 23.00 14.30 -11.45
N GLY A 61 24.26 14.62 -11.74
CA GLY A 61 25.21 15.08 -10.71
C GLY A 61 25.41 14.08 -9.55
N ILE A 62 25.87 14.58 -8.41
CA ILE A 62 26.24 13.73 -7.26
C ILE A 62 24.99 13.18 -6.54
N THR A 63 23.91 13.96 -6.45
CA THR A 63 22.71 13.66 -5.65
C THR A 63 21.43 13.43 -6.47
N GLY A 64 21.42 13.73 -7.77
CA GLY A 64 20.19 13.71 -8.57
C GLY A 64 19.58 12.31 -8.71
N LEU A 65 20.39 11.26 -8.78
CA LEU A 65 19.87 9.88 -8.78
C LEU A 65 19.17 9.52 -7.46
N HIS A 66 19.66 10.02 -6.33
CA HIS A 66 19.00 9.84 -5.04
C HIS A 66 17.68 10.64 -4.96
N ASN A 67 17.65 11.86 -5.48
CA ASN A 67 16.42 12.65 -5.56
C ASN A 67 15.38 11.95 -6.44
N THR A 68 15.78 11.48 -7.62
CA THR A 68 14.93 10.71 -8.53
C THR A 68 14.39 9.44 -7.85
N SER A 69 15.25 8.70 -7.15
CA SER A 69 14.85 7.54 -6.36
C SER A 69 13.79 7.89 -5.30
N ASN A 70 13.99 8.97 -4.56
CA ASN A 70 13.04 9.43 -3.55
C ASN A 70 11.68 9.84 -4.14
N GLU A 71 11.69 10.49 -5.31
CA GLU A 71 10.47 10.85 -6.04
C GLU A 71 9.70 9.62 -6.49
N ILE A 72 10.39 8.61 -7.03
CA ILE A 72 9.81 7.31 -7.41
C ILE A 72 9.22 6.61 -6.18
N ILE A 73 9.99 6.53 -5.07
CA ILE A 73 9.52 5.95 -3.81
C ILE A 73 8.25 6.67 -3.33
N SER A 74 8.23 8.00 -3.38
CA SER A 74 7.08 8.83 -3.01
C SER A 74 5.88 8.59 -3.94
N SER A 75 6.12 8.48 -5.25
CA SER A 75 5.12 8.18 -6.27
C SER A 75 4.44 6.83 -6.00
N ILE A 76 5.22 5.77 -5.79
CA ILE A 76 4.73 4.42 -5.48
C ILE A 76 3.89 4.47 -4.19
N ASN A 77 4.41 5.06 -3.11
CA ASN A 77 3.66 5.19 -1.86
C ASN A 77 2.34 5.95 -2.03
N LYS A 78 2.34 7.08 -2.76
CA LYS A 78 1.14 7.86 -3.08
C LYS A 78 0.15 7.05 -3.92
N ARG A 79 0.62 6.21 -4.83
CA ARG A 79 -0.23 5.31 -5.64
C ARG A 79 -0.96 4.30 -4.76
N TYR A 80 -0.24 3.65 -3.84
CA TYR A 80 -0.85 2.70 -2.89
C TYR A 80 -1.80 3.37 -1.90
N SER A 81 -1.48 4.57 -1.43
CA SER A 81 -2.40 5.38 -0.62
C SER A 81 -3.69 5.71 -1.38
N ARG A 82 -3.58 6.12 -2.64
CA ARG A 82 -4.76 6.35 -3.51
C ARG A 82 -5.58 5.08 -3.71
N TYR A 83 -4.95 3.92 -3.92
CA TYR A 83 -5.67 2.65 -4.02
C TYR A 83 -6.41 2.29 -2.74
N PHE A 84 -5.76 2.46 -1.58
CA PHE A 84 -6.39 2.23 -0.28
C PHE A 84 -7.61 3.13 -0.09
N TRP A 85 -7.45 4.45 -0.25
CA TRP A 85 -8.54 5.41 -0.03
C TRP A 85 -9.68 5.25 -1.03
N LYS A 86 -9.38 4.90 -2.29
CA LYS A 86 -10.39 4.56 -3.29
C LYS A 86 -11.22 3.36 -2.87
N ASN A 87 -10.57 2.28 -2.41
CA ASN A 87 -11.28 1.10 -1.91
C ASN A 87 -12.08 1.41 -0.64
N PHE A 88 -11.49 2.14 0.31
CA PHE A 88 -12.13 2.52 1.56
C PHE A 88 -13.39 3.36 1.34
N THR A 89 -13.27 4.44 0.57
CA THR A 89 -14.41 5.34 0.28
C THR A 89 -15.44 4.69 -0.64
N SER A 90 -15.06 3.75 -1.51
CA SER A 90 -16.01 3.04 -2.36
C SER A 90 -17.07 2.26 -1.58
N LEU A 91 -16.72 1.77 -0.38
CA LEU A 91 -17.63 1.03 0.51
C LEU A 91 -18.66 1.95 1.21
N PHE A 92 -18.46 3.27 1.15
CA PHE A 92 -19.42 4.28 1.62
C PHE A 92 -20.17 4.96 0.48
N GLY A 93 -19.98 4.52 -0.77
CA GLY A 93 -20.71 5.05 -1.91
C GLY A 93 -22.22 4.82 -1.78
N PHE A 94 -23.01 5.62 -2.49
CA PHE A 94 -24.49 5.58 -2.47
C PHE A 94 -25.08 4.17 -2.65
N ARG A 95 -24.42 3.31 -3.44
CA ARG A 95 -24.84 1.92 -3.67
C ARG A 95 -24.74 1.02 -2.43
N TYR A 96 -23.84 1.34 -1.50
CA TYR A 96 -23.54 0.52 -0.32
C TYR A 96 -24.04 1.14 0.99
N ILE A 97 -24.57 2.37 0.96
CA ILE A 97 -24.98 3.07 2.19
C ILE A 97 -26.07 2.33 2.96
N LEU A 98 -27.05 1.75 2.24
CA LEU A 98 -28.10 0.92 2.85
C LEU A 98 -27.53 -0.32 3.53
N ILE A 99 -26.54 -0.97 2.90
CA ILE A 99 -25.86 -2.14 3.45
C ILE A 99 -25.05 -1.74 4.69
N SER A 100 -24.32 -0.63 4.64
CA SER A 100 -23.55 -0.12 5.77
C SER A 100 -24.46 0.25 6.96
N CYS A 101 -25.58 0.92 6.73
CA CYS A 101 -26.58 1.19 7.76
C CYS A 101 -27.18 -0.10 8.34
N PHE A 102 -27.49 -1.07 7.48
CA PHE A 102 -27.99 -2.38 7.91
C PHE A 102 -26.96 -3.13 8.77
N LEU A 103 -25.68 -3.13 8.38
CA LEU A 103 -24.61 -3.77 9.15
C LEU A 103 -24.41 -3.12 10.52
N VAL A 104 -24.46 -1.78 10.60
CA VAL A 104 -24.38 -1.06 11.88
C VAL A 104 -25.59 -1.41 12.76
N PHE A 105 -26.80 -1.45 12.19
CA PHE A 105 -28.01 -1.82 12.93
C PHE A 105 -27.99 -3.28 13.40
N ALA A 106 -27.56 -4.20 12.55
CA ALA A 106 -27.40 -5.61 12.90
C ALA A 106 -26.37 -5.80 14.02
N ALA A 107 -25.22 -5.13 13.92
CA ALA A 107 -24.20 -5.12 14.97
C ALA A 107 -24.77 -4.53 16.28
N TYR A 108 -25.50 -3.42 16.21
CA TYR A 108 -26.17 -2.83 17.37
C TYR A 108 -27.12 -3.82 18.06
N LYS A 109 -27.97 -4.52 17.28
CA LYS A 109 -28.88 -5.53 17.83
C LYS A 109 -28.13 -6.71 18.46
N MET A 110 -27.05 -7.17 17.83
CA MET A 110 -26.18 -8.20 18.41
C MET A 110 -25.56 -7.76 19.75
N LEU A 111 -25.14 -6.50 19.87
CA LEU A 111 -24.67 -5.91 21.13
C LEU A 111 -25.76 -5.74 22.19
N ALA A 112 -27.04 -5.82 21.84
CA ALA A 112 -28.13 -5.82 22.83
C ALA A 112 -28.29 -7.19 23.50
N PHE A 113 -27.91 -8.27 22.80
CA PHE A 113 -27.92 -9.64 23.34
C PHE A 113 -26.63 -10.00 24.08
N ILE A 114 -25.51 -9.36 23.74
CA ILE A 114 -24.20 -9.61 24.34
C ILE A 114 -23.89 -8.51 25.35
N GLY A 115 -23.51 -8.88 26.58
CA GLY A 115 -23.09 -7.92 27.61
C GLY A 115 -21.90 -7.07 27.16
N LYS A 116 -21.78 -5.86 27.73
CA LYS A 116 -20.72 -4.89 27.41
C LYS A 116 -19.32 -5.51 27.45
N ASP A 117 -19.04 -6.26 28.51
CA ASP A 117 -17.71 -6.82 28.77
C ASP A 117 -17.38 -7.98 27.83
N ASP A 118 -18.35 -8.82 27.49
CA ASP A 118 -18.16 -9.96 26.60
C ASP A 118 -17.95 -9.50 25.15
N PHE A 119 -18.72 -8.49 24.71
CA PHE A 119 -18.52 -7.89 23.38
C PHE A 119 -17.14 -7.25 23.26
N TYR A 120 -16.72 -6.50 24.28
CA TYR A 120 -15.40 -5.86 24.30
C TYR A 120 -14.26 -6.88 24.22
N LYS A 121 -14.32 -7.96 25.01
CA LYS A 121 -13.35 -9.06 24.95
C LYS A 121 -13.32 -9.70 23.56
N PHE A 122 -14.49 -10.03 23.00
CA PHE A 122 -14.60 -10.62 21.67
C PHE A 122 -14.03 -9.72 20.57
N ASN A 123 -14.37 -8.42 20.61
CA ASN A 123 -13.89 -7.44 19.64
C ASN A 123 -12.36 -7.32 19.65
N ILE A 124 -11.75 -7.23 20.84
CA ILE A 124 -10.30 -7.21 20.99
C ILE A 124 -9.66 -8.48 20.42
N ILE A 125 -10.22 -9.66 20.74
CA ILE A 125 -9.69 -10.95 20.24
C ILE A 125 -9.75 -10.99 18.71
N CYS A 126 -10.89 -10.65 18.10
CA CYS A 126 -11.03 -10.64 16.63
C CYS A 126 -10.06 -9.68 15.96
N MET A 127 -9.86 -8.49 16.52
CA MET A 127 -8.93 -7.50 15.96
C MET A 127 -7.46 -7.91 16.15
N LEU A 128 -7.12 -8.57 17.26
CA LEU A 128 -5.78 -9.14 17.48
C LEU A 128 -5.49 -10.27 16.48
N VAL A 129 -6.41 -11.23 16.33
CA VAL A 129 -6.28 -12.35 15.40
C VAL A 129 -6.11 -11.86 13.96
N THR A 130 -6.92 -10.88 13.54
CA THR A 130 -6.83 -10.31 12.18
C THR A 130 -5.52 -9.53 11.97
N THR A 131 -5.01 -8.84 12.98
CA THR A 131 -3.72 -8.13 12.88
C THR A 131 -2.54 -9.10 12.85
N VAL A 132 -2.49 -10.08 13.75
CA VAL A 132 -1.44 -11.10 13.78
C VAL A 132 -1.46 -11.92 12.50
N GLY A 133 -2.65 -12.32 12.02
CA GLY A 133 -2.80 -13.01 10.74
C GLY A 133 -2.29 -12.18 9.55
N GLY A 134 -2.60 -10.88 9.52
CA GLY A 134 -2.12 -9.96 8.50
C GLY A 134 -0.59 -9.78 8.51
N LEU A 135 0.00 -9.64 9.70
CA LEU A 135 1.46 -9.55 9.87
C LEU A 135 2.15 -10.87 9.50
N PHE A 136 1.61 -12.00 9.95
CA PHE A 136 2.15 -13.32 9.68
C PHE A 136 2.14 -13.63 8.18
N ALA A 137 1.05 -13.30 7.46
CA ALA A 137 1.01 -13.38 6.01
C ALA A 137 2.13 -12.55 5.36
N GLY A 138 2.43 -11.36 5.89
CA GLY A 138 3.56 -10.54 5.46
C GLY A 138 4.94 -11.13 5.72
N PHE A 139 5.09 -11.88 6.83
CA PHE A 139 6.34 -12.55 7.17
C PHE A 139 6.61 -13.78 6.32
N LEU A 140 5.58 -14.54 5.95
CA LEU A 140 5.69 -15.74 5.13
C LEU A 140 6.09 -15.44 3.68
N ILE A 141 5.74 -14.26 3.17
CA ILE A 141 5.99 -13.85 1.79
C ILE A 141 7.37 -13.17 1.69
N LYS A 142 8.45 -13.95 1.91
CA LYS A 142 9.83 -13.43 1.95
C LYS A 142 10.35 -12.94 0.59
N ASP A 143 9.96 -13.60 -0.50
CA ASP A 143 10.51 -13.35 -1.83
C ASP A 143 10.19 -11.94 -2.36
N TYR A 144 9.11 -11.33 -1.86
CA TYR A 144 8.59 -10.06 -2.36
C TYR A 144 9.02 -8.86 -1.51
N LYS A 145 9.77 -9.07 -0.42
CA LYS A 145 10.22 -7.99 0.48
C LYS A 145 11.18 -6.99 -0.19
N LYS A 146 11.79 -7.38 -1.31
CA LYS A 146 12.69 -6.54 -2.12
C LYS A 146 11.94 -5.52 -3.00
N TYR A 147 10.61 -5.60 -3.07
CA TYR A 147 9.79 -4.71 -3.88
C TYR A 147 9.09 -3.68 -2.99
N LEU A 148 9.21 -2.40 -3.32
CA LEU A 148 8.52 -1.34 -2.62
C LEU A 148 7.00 -1.50 -2.76
N SER A 149 6.52 -1.90 -3.93
CA SER A 149 5.12 -2.18 -4.23
C SER A 149 4.47 -3.13 -3.23
N PHE A 150 5.14 -4.24 -2.90
CA PHE A 150 4.71 -5.16 -1.85
C PHE A 150 4.72 -4.49 -0.46
N LYS A 151 5.81 -3.79 -0.11
CA LYS A 151 5.96 -3.13 1.19
C LYS A 151 4.91 -2.03 1.42
N SER A 152 4.66 -1.20 0.41
CA SER A 152 3.63 -0.15 0.43
C SER A 152 2.24 -0.77 0.52
N GLY A 153 1.97 -1.87 -0.19
CA GLY A 153 0.70 -2.59 -0.10
C GLY A 153 0.41 -3.16 1.29
N ILE A 154 1.40 -3.81 1.92
CA ILE A 154 1.24 -4.43 3.23
C ILE A 154 1.26 -3.43 4.40
N SER A 155 1.80 -2.23 4.19
CA SER A 155 1.90 -1.21 5.24
C SER A 155 0.54 -0.88 5.90
N PHE A 156 -0.55 -0.95 5.15
CA PHE A 156 -1.91 -0.72 5.66
C PHE A 156 -2.40 -1.80 6.61
N LEU A 157 -1.90 -3.04 6.51
CA LEU A 157 -2.22 -4.11 7.47
C LEU A 157 -1.55 -3.85 8.82
N SER A 158 -0.34 -3.26 8.85
CA SER A 158 0.34 -2.90 10.10
C SER A 158 -0.41 -1.82 10.90
N PHE A 159 -1.21 -0.99 10.24
CA PHE A 159 -1.97 0.08 10.89
C PHE A 159 -3.30 -0.41 11.50
N LEU A 160 -3.67 -1.69 11.35
CA LEU A 160 -4.85 -2.29 12.02
C LEU A 160 -4.81 -2.13 13.55
N MET A 161 -3.61 -2.12 14.13
CA MET A 161 -3.42 -1.95 15.57
C MET A 161 -3.81 -0.56 16.08
N SER A 162 -3.74 0.47 15.22
CA SER A 162 -4.27 1.80 15.56
C SER A 162 -5.80 1.78 15.67
N GLY A 163 -6.47 1.00 14.81
CA GLY A 163 -7.92 0.80 14.87
C GLY A 163 -8.37 0.25 16.22
N LEU A 164 -7.62 -0.73 16.76
CA LEU A 164 -7.81 -1.27 18.10
C LEU A 164 -7.76 -0.21 19.21
N PHE A 165 -6.80 0.71 19.11
CA PHE A 165 -6.68 1.80 20.07
C PHE A 165 -7.87 2.76 19.99
N PHE A 166 -8.32 3.10 18.77
CA PHE A 166 -9.48 3.99 18.58
C PHE A 166 -10.80 3.34 19.01
N THR A 167 -11.03 2.06 18.71
CA THR A 167 -12.23 1.36 19.18
C THR A 167 -12.24 1.33 20.71
N ASN A 168 -11.12 0.99 21.34
CA ASN A 168 -10.96 0.98 22.79
C ASN A 168 -11.26 2.35 23.45
N LEU A 169 -10.73 3.42 22.87
CA LEU A 169 -10.92 4.78 23.36
C LEU A 169 -12.40 5.21 23.29
N LEU A 170 -13.08 4.92 22.17
CA LEU A 170 -14.49 5.23 21.98
C LEU A 170 -15.38 4.44 22.92
N ILE A 171 -15.07 3.15 23.07
CA ILE A 171 -15.73 2.23 23.97
C ILE A 171 -15.60 2.75 25.41
N ASN A 172 -14.40 2.87 25.95
CA ASN A 172 -14.22 3.11 27.38
C ASN A 172 -14.64 4.51 27.84
N LYS A 173 -14.75 5.50 26.93
CA LYS A 173 -15.14 6.87 27.28
C LYS A 173 -16.63 7.17 27.18
N VAL A 174 -17.45 6.31 26.55
CA VAL A 174 -18.89 6.55 26.42
C VAL A 174 -19.64 5.86 27.57
N PRO A 175 -20.26 6.61 28.51
CA PRO A 175 -21.04 6.03 29.59
C PRO A 175 -22.24 5.25 29.03
N ALA A 176 -22.54 4.10 29.63
CA ALA A 176 -23.67 3.26 29.22
C ALA A 176 -25.05 3.88 29.55
N SER A 177 -25.09 4.91 30.39
CA SER A 177 -26.30 5.60 30.81
C SER A 177 -26.84 6.62 29.80
N ILE A 178 -26.05 6.98 28.78
CA ILE A 178 -26.46 7.97 27.78
C ILE A 178 -27.29 7.28 26.70
N THR A 179 -28.52 7.75 26.51
CA THR A 179 -29.38 7.34 25.40
C THR A 179 -29.55 8.49 24.40
N VAL A 180 -29.52 8.17 23.11
CA VAL A 180 -29.75 9.11 22.00
C VAL A 180 -30.85 8.50 21.14
N PHE A 181 -31.97 9.19 20.99
CA PHE A 181 -33.18 8.65 20.33
C PHE A 181 -33.61 7.28 20.89
N SER A 182 -33.57 7.08 22.21
CA SER A 182 -33.85 5.80 22.91
C SER A 182 -32.86 4.65 22.63
N LEU A 183 -31.78 4.90 21.88
CA LEU A 183 -30.70 3.94 21.65
C LEU A 183 -29.55 4.19 22.62
N ASN A 184 -28.92 3.14 23.14
CA ASN A 184 -27.75 3.29 24.01
C ASN A 184 -26.56 3.83 23.19
N ALA A 185 -26.04 4.99 23.58
CA ALA A 185 -24.96 5.67 22.85
C ALA A 185 -23.69 4.81 22.73
N TRP A 186 -23.36 4.08 23.80
CA TRP A 186 -22.26 3.10 23.82
C TRP A 186 -22.42 2.03 22.72
N GLN A 187 -23.61 1.42 22.60
CA GLN A 187 -23.84 0.32 21.67
C GLN A 187 -23.74 0.80 20.22
N VAL A 188 -24.24 2.01 19.94
CA VAL A 188 -24.13 2.64 18.62
C VAL A 188 -22.67 2.94 18.27
N ALA A 189 -21.90 3.52 19.20
CA ALA A 189 -20.49 3.82 18.99
C ALA A 189 -19.67 2.54 18.75
N ALA A 190 -19.89 1.52 19.57
CA ALA A 190 -19.22 0.23 19.45
C ALA A 190 -19.56 -0.46 18.11
N ALA A 191 -20.84 -0.52 17.72
CA ALA A 191 -21.27 -1.07 16.44
C ALA A 191 -20.66 -0.33 15.24
N GLY A 192 -20.71 1.01 15.25
CA GLY A 192 -20.11 1.83 14.19
C GLY A 192 -18.60 1.61 14.06
N SER A 193 -17.90 1.54 15.18
CA SER A 193 -16.45 1.31 15.20
C SER A 193 -16.05 -0.08 14.70
N ALA A 194 -16.83 -1.12 15.02
CA ALA A 194 -16.62 -2.48 14.52
C ALA A 194 -16.81 -2.56 13.00
N VAL A 195 -17.86 -1.92 12.47
CA VAL A 195 -18.10 -1.85 11.02
C VAL A 195 -16.99 -1.06 10.31
N LEU A 196 -16.57 0.08 10.87
CA LEU A 196 -15.46 0.88 10.34
C LEU A 196 -14.16 0.06 10.27
N PHE A 197 -13.86 -0.72 11.32
CA PHE A 197 -12.70 -1.61 11.34
C PHE A 197 -12.79 -2.69 10.26
N ALA A 198 -13.96 -3.32 10.08
CA ALA A 198 -14.15 -4.32 9.03
C ALA A 198 -13.94 -3.72 7.63
N VAL A 199 -14.47 -2.52 7.38
CA VAL A 199 -14.27 -1.77 6.13
C VAL A 199 -12.79 -1.44 5.91
N TYR A 200 -12.11 -0.98 6.95
CA TYR A 200 -10.67 -0.73 6.92
C TYR A 200 -9.89 -2.02 6.59
N PHE A 201 -10.19 -3.12 7.27
CA PHE A 201 -9.53 -4.41 7.09
C PHE A 201 -9.67 -4.93 5.66
N ILE A 202 -10.89 -4.91 5.10
CA ILE A 202 -11.15 -5.30 3.71
C ILE A 202 -10.34 -4.43 2.74
N SER A 203 -10.29 -3.12 2.98
CA SER A 203 -9.55 -2.17 2.14
C SER A 203 -8.04 -2.40 2.21
N ALA A 204 -7.51 -2.63 3.42
CA ALA A 204 -6.10 -2.94 3.63
C ALA A 204 -5.72 -4.27 2.97
N PHE A 205 -6.54 -5.32 3.13
CA PHE A 205 -6.30 -6.62 2.52
C PHE A 205 -6.31 -6.55 0.98
N LYS A 206 -7.28 -5.83 0.39
CA LYS A 206 -7.35 -5.62 -1.07
C LYS A 206 -6.13 -4.84 -1.58
N THR A 207 -5.65 -3.87 -0.83
CA THR A 207 -4.44 -3.09 -1.16
C THR A 207 -3.18 -3.97 -1.08
N ALA A 208 -3.05 -4.79 -0.04
CA ALA A 208 -1.95 -5.75 0.10
C ALA A 208 -1.94 -6.79 -1.04
N LYS A 209 -3.11 -7.32 -1.41
CA LYS A 209 -3.26 -8.23 -2.56
C LYS A 209 -2.83 -7.58 -3.87
N THR A 210 -3.19 -6.31 -4.07
CA THR A 210 -2.78 -5.54 -5.25
C THR A 210 -1.26 -5.40 -5.30
N GLY A 211 -0.62 -5.07 -4.17
CA GLY A 211 0.84 -4.95 -4.09
C GLY A 211 1.58 -6.26 -4.36
N LEU A 212 1.03 -7.38 -3.89
CA LEU A 212 1.56 -8.70 -4.21
C LEU A 212 1.48 -9.01 -5.71
N ASN A 213 0.32 -8.76 -6.34
CA ASN A 213 0.11 -9.03 -7.76
C ASN A 213 0.99 -8.15 -8.65
N GLU A 214 1.13 -6.86 -8.32
CA GLU A 214 2.03 -5.96 -9.06
C GLU A 214 3.49 -6.42 -8.93
N SER A 215 3.92 -6.80 -7.73
CA SER A 215 5.28 -7.34 -7.52
C SER A 215 5.52 -8.62 -8.32
N LYS A 216 4.52 -9.51 -8.45
CA LYS A 216 4.60 -10.69 -9.33
C LYS A 216 4.77 -10.31 -10.80
N SER A 217 3.96 -9.38 -11.29
CA SER A 217 4.04 -8.91 -12.68
C SER A 217 5.39 -8.26 -12.98
N ILE A 218 5.94 -7.50 -12.03
CA ILE A 218 7.27 -6.90 -12.15
C ILE A 218 8.35 -7.98 -12.24
N ILE A 219 8.28 -9.05 -11.44
CA ILE A 219 9.20 -10.20 -11.52
C ILE A 219 9.15 -10.86 -12.89
N GLU A 220 7.94 -11.09 -13.42
CA GLU A 220 7.75 -11.69 -14.75
C GLU A 220 8.34 -10.81 -15.84
N LYS A 221 8.04 -9.51 -15.82
CA LYS A 221 8.61 -8.53 -16.76
C LYS A 221 10.14 -8.50 -16.68
N TYR A 222 10.69 -8.52 -15.48
CA TYR A 222 12.14 -8.53 -15.26
C TYR A 222 12.79 -9.81 -15.80
N LYS A 223 12.17 -10.99 -15.57
CA LYS A 223 12.66 -12.24 -16.15
C LYS A 223 12.65 -12.22 -17.67
N ILE A 224 11.65 -11.61 -18.31
CA ILE A 224 11.56 -11.54 -19.77
C ILE A 224 12.60 -10.58 -20.35
N LEU A 225 12.84 -9.45 -19.69
CA LEU A 225 13.75 -8.41 -20.19
C LEU A 225 15.24 -8.73 -19.97
N TYR A 226 15.56 -9.60 -19.01
CA TYR A 226 16.94 -9.88 -18.56
C TYR A 226 17.28 -11.37 -18.43
N ALA A 227 16.48 -12.28 -19.03
CA ALA A 227 16.87 -13.67 -19.27
C ALA A 227 17.51 -13.82 -20.65
#